data_AF-A0A7C4YD21-F1
#
_entry.id   AF-A0A7C4YD21-F1
#
_cell.length_a   1.000
_cell.length_b   1.000
_cell.length_c   1.000
_cell.angle_alpha   90.00
_cell.angle_beta   90.00
_cell.angle_gamma   90.00
#
_symmetry.space_group_name_H-M   'P 1'
#
loop_
_entity.id
_entity.type
_entity.pdbx_description
1 polymer ?
#
loop_
_entity_poly.entity_id
_entity_poly.type
_entity_poly.pdbx_seq_one_letter_code
_entity_poly.pdbx_strand_id
1 'polypeptide(L)'
;MSTEPNDLKHLEIALAGLSPITARLDRDGLLHTAGRMDGERKARPWKAATAACAAIVVALGAWSVLRGPRVEERVVVVHMPAVETPTSAEKPTPVLSASENVAARTPAPTPLSTAQLEARWRVLRFGADALPEDSSPVKAGNGPPVYSLEHDLDMPRGSFKGLGDRRLNATAAPW
;
A
#
# COMPACT_ATOMS: atom_id res chain seq x y z
N MET A 1 -5.86 -15.45 -36.95
CA MET A 1 -4.50 -15.78 -36.47
C MET A 1 -4.66 -16.83 -35.41
N SER A 2 -4.49 -18.09 -35.78
CA SER A 2 -4.65 -19.25 -34.88
C SER A 2 -3.30 -19.46 -34.19
N THR A 3 -3.24 -19.26 -32.88
CA THR A 3 -2.05 -19.59 -32.09
C THR A 3 -1.95 -21.11 -31.97
N GLU A 4 -0.89 -21.67 -32.53
CA GLU A 4 -0.59 -23.10 -32.49
C GLU A 4 -0.43 -23.57 -31.04
N PRO A 5 -0.99 -24.74 -30.65
CA PRO A 5 -0.94 -25.24 -29.27
C PRO A 5 0.49 -25.52 -28.77
N ASN A 6 1.48 -25.52 -29.67
CA ASN A 6 2.89 -25.70 -29.32
C ASN A 6 3.53 -24.43 -28.73
N ASP A 7 3.08 -23.25 -29.14
CA ASP A 7 3.63 -21.97 -28.63
C ASP A 7 3.30 -21.77 -27.14
N LEU A 8 2.14 -22.26 -26.70
CA LEU A 8 1.74 -22.21 -25.29
C LEU A 8 2.64 -23.07 -24.41
N LYS A 9 3.05 -24.26 -24.88
CA LYS A 9 3.96 -25.14 -24.12
C LYS A 9 5.35 -24.54 -23.98
N HIS A 10 5.86 -23.89 -25.04
CA HIS A 10 7.16 -23.22 -24.97
C HIS A 10 7.14 -22.04 -24.00
N LEU A 11 6.03 -21.30 -23.95
CA LEU A 11 5.85 -20.18 -23.01
C LEU A 11 5.72 -20.68 -21.57
N GLU A 12 4.98 -21.77 -21.33
CA GLU A 12 4.86 -22.41 -20.02
C GLU A 12 6.21 -22.91 -19.50
N ILE A 13 7.03 -23.53 -20.35
CA ILE A 13 8.39 -23.97 -19.99
C ILE A 13 9.30 -22.76 -19.67
N ALA A 14 9.19 -21.67 -20.43
CA ALA A 14 9.95 -20.45 -20.17
C ALA A 14 9.56 -19.78 -18.85
N LEU A 15 8.27 -19.82 -18.48
CA LEU A 15 7.77 -19.29 -17.21
C LEU A 15 8.07 -20.21 -16.02
N ALA A 16 8.10 -21.53 -16.22
CA ALA A 16 8.45 -22.48 -15.16
C ALA A 16 9.90 -22.27 -14.66
N GLY A 17 10.82 -21.86 -15.54
CA GLY A 17 12.18 -21.48 -15.19
C GLY A 17 12.31 -20.16 -14.42
N LEU A 18 11.25 -19.34 -14.42
CA LEU A 18 11.15 -18.08 -13.66
C LEU A 18 10.51 -18.28 -12.27
N SER A 19 10.24 -19.52 -11.86
CA SER A 19 9.82 -19.80 -10.49
C SER A 19 10.83 -19.16 -9.55
N PRO A 20 10.41 -18.21 -8.68
CA PRO A 20 11.32 -17.54 -7.78
C PRO A 20 12.04 -18.62 -6.99
N ILE A 21 13.35 -18.70 -7.17
CA ILE A 21 14.19 -19.53 -6.33
C ILE A 21 13.89 -19.05 -4.92
N THR A 22 13.25 -19.90 -4.12
CA THR A 22 13.09 -19.68 -2.69
C THR A 22 14.47 -19.82 -2.06
N ALA A 23 15.38 -18.92 -2.43
CA ALA A 23 16.55 -18.63 -1.65
C ALA A 23 15.94 -18.26 -0.31
N ARG A 24 16.13 -19.15 0.67
CA ARG A 24 15.82 -18.91 2.07
C ARG A 24 16.78 -17.83 2.54
N LEU A 25 16.54 -16.61 2.06
CA LEU A 25 17.13 -15.43 2.62
C LEU A 25 16.57 -15.39 4.04
N ASP A 26 17.41 -15.72 5.01
CA ASP A 26 17.10 -15.60 6.43
C ASP A 26 16.95 -14.11 6.75
N ARG A 27 15.81 -13.57 6.36
CA ARG A 27 15.45 -12.16 6.49
C ARG A 27 15.52 -11.75 7.96
N ASP A 28 15.11 -12.65 8.84
CA ASP A 28 15.08 -12.43 10.28
C ASP A 28 16.50 -12.39 10.85
N GLY A 29 17.38 -13.31 10.42
CA GLY A 29 18.80 -13.28 10.74
C GLY A 29 19.51 -12.02 10.23
N LEU A 30 19.20 -11.57 9.02
CA LEU A 30 19.75 -10.32 8.46
C LEU A 30 19.24 -9.08 9.20
N LEU A 31 17.97 -9.01 9.56
CA LEU A 31 17.42 -7.91 10.36
C LEU A 31 18.02 -7.87 11.76
N HIS A 32 18.17 -9.02 12.41
CA HIS A 32 18.76 -9.13 13.73
C HIS A 32 20.25 -8.72 13.73
N THR A 33 21.02 -9.17 12.74
CA THR A 33 22.45 -8.81 12.61
C THR A 33 22.63 -7.35 12.24
N ALA A 34 21.79 -6.80 11.35
CA ALA A 34 21.78 -5.37 11.05
C ALA A 34 21.47 -4.52 12.29
N GLY A 35 20.48 -4.92 13.10
CA GLY A 35 20.14 -4.25 14.36
C GLY A 35 21.28 -4.29 15.39
N ARG A 36 21.96 -5.43 15.54
CA ARG A 36 23.14 -5.53 16.42
C ARG A 36 24.30 -4.65 15.96
N MET A 37 24.57 -4.62 14.65
CA MET A 37 25.65 -3.83 14.08
C MET A 37 25.41 -2.32 14.21
N ASP A 38 24.16 -1.88 14.11
CA ASP A 38 23.80 -0.47 14.24
C ASP A 38 23.93 0.02 15.70
N GLY A 39 23.62 -0.84 16.67
CA GLY A 39 23.66 -0.51 18.10
C GLY A 39 25.06 -0.31 18.69
N GLU A 40 26.06 -1.09 18.27
CA GLU A 40 27.34 -1.18 19.01
C GLU A 40 28.38 -0.11 18.64
N ARG A 41 28.42 0.41 17.40
CA ARG A 41 29.52 1.29 16.96
C ARG A 41 29.11 2.66 16.44
N LYS A 42 27.82 2.89 16.12
CA LYS A 42 27.35 4.14 15.51
C LYS A 42 26.25 4.86 16.29
N ALA A 43 25.96 4.43 17.53
CA ALA A 43 24.94 5.07 18.34
C ALA A 43 25.27 6.52 18.77
N ARG A 44 26.55 6.92 18.82
CA ARG A 44 26.96 8.28 19.26
C ARG A 44 26.48 9.40 18.31
N PRO A 45 26.74 9.36 16.98
CA PRO A 45 26.24 10.38 16.07
C PRO A 45 24.71 10.41 16.02
N TRP A 46 24.04 9.26 16.11
CA TRP A 46 22.57 9.21 16.13
C TRP A 46 21.97 9.86 17.38
N LYS A 47 22.57 9.61 18.56
CA LYS A 47 22.18 10.28 19.81
C LYS A 47 22.38 11.80 19.74
N ALA A 48 23.46 12.27 19.11
CA ALA A 48 23.69 13.70 18.92
C ALA A 48 22.67 14.31 17.95
N ALA A 49 22.36 13.64 16.83
CA ALA A 49 21.38 14.10 15.86
C ALA A 49 19.96 14.18 16.46
N THR A 50 19.56 13.15 17.21
CA THR A 50 18.26 13.13 17.90
C THR A 50 18.18 14.20 19.00
N ALA A 51 19.26 14.40 19.77
CA ALA A 51 19.33 15.50 20.74
C ALA A 51 19.23 16.88 20.08
N ALA A 52 19.92 17.10 18.96
CA ALA A 52 19.83 18.34 18.19
C ALA A 52 18.43 18.57 17.65
N CYS A 53 17.78 17.53 17.11
CA CYS A 53 16.41 17.61 16.62
C CYS A 53 15.42 17.94 17.75
N ALA A 54 15.55 17.29 18.91
CA ALA A 54 14.76 17.59 20.09
C ALA A 54 14.96 19.04 20.56
N ALA A 55 16.20 19.54 20.59
CA ALA A 55 16.49 20.92 20.94
C ALA A 55 15.83 21.92 19.98
N ILE A 56 15.83 21.65 18.67
CA ILE A 56 15.16 22.47 17.66
C ILE A 56 13.64 22.52 17.89
N VAL A 57 13.02 21.38 18.16
CA VAL A 57 11.57 21.29 18.43
C VAL A 57 11.20 22.10 19.67
N VAL A 58 11.97 21.96 20.76
CA VAL A 58 11.76 22.73 22.00
C VAL A 58 11.95 24.23 21.75
N ALA A 59 12.98 24.62 21.00
CA ALA A 59 13.23 26.01 20.66
C ALA A 59 12.12 26.63 19.81
N LEU A 60 11.62 25.91 18.79
CA LEU A 60 10.49 26.36 17.98
C LEU A 60 9.20 26.47 18.80
N GLY A 61 8.94 25.50 19.68
CA GLY A 61 7.79 25.53 20.59
C GLY A 61 7.84 26.75 21.50
N ALA A 62 8.98 26.99 22.16
CA ALA A 62 9.19 28.15 23.00
C ALA A 62 9.03 29.47 22.21
N TRP A 63 9.62 29.55 21.02
CA TRP A 63 9.48 30.70 20.13
C TRP A 63 8.02 30.95 19.74
N SER A 64 7.28 29.89 19.40
CA SER A 64 5.86 29.99 19.01
C SER A 64 5.00 30.51 20.16
N VAL A 65 5.26 30.07 21.40
CA VAL A 65 4.55 30.57 22.59
C VAL A 65 4.85 32.06 22.81
N LEU A 66 6.10 32.48 22.65
CA LEU A 66 6.51 33.87 22.82
C LEU A 66 5.92 34.82 21.76
N ARG A 67 5.69 34.35 20.52
CA ARG A 67 5.13 35.18 19.45
C ARG A 67 3.65 35.50 19.59
N GLY A 68 2.93 34.76 20.43
CA GLY A 68 1.48 34.86 20.55
C GLY A 68 0.73 34.39 19.29
N PRO A 69 -0.55 33.99 19.42
CA PRO A 69 -1.35 33.60 18.26
C PRO A 69 -1.60 34.80 17.35
N ARG A 70 -1.16 34.72 16.09
CA ARG A 70 -1.62 35.66 15.06
C ARG A 70 -3.02 35.26 14.63
N VAL A 71 -4.00 36.10 14.95
CA VAL A 71 -5.34 35.98 14.39
C VAL A 71 -5.28 36.52 12.97
N GLU A 72 -5.12 35.62 12.00
CA GLU A 72 -5.30 35.98 10.59
C GLU A 72 -6.79 35.84 10.26
N GLU A 73 -7.46 36.98 10.07
CA GLU A 73 -8.83 37.03 9.57
C GLU A 73 -8.84 36.53 8.11
N ARG A 74 -9.23 35.27 7.92
CA ARG A 74 -9.37 34.69 6.59
C ARG A 74 -10.79 34.91 6.11
N VAL A 75 -10.98 35.81 5.14
CA VAL A 75 -12.27 35.98 4.45
C VAL A 75 -12.52 34.73 3.61
N VAL A 76 -13.42 33.86 4.07
CA VAL A 76 -13.87 32.68 3.33
C VAL A 76 -15.04 33.09 2.45
N VAL A 77 -14.82 33.19 1.14
CA VAL A 77 -15.89 33.43 0.17
C VAL A 77 -16.61 32.10 -0.09
N VAL A 78 -17.72 31.87 0.63
CA VAL A 78 -18.60 30.73 0.37
C VAL A 78 -19.43 31.05 -0.88
N HIS A 79 -19.17 30.33 -1.97
CA HIS A 79 -20.05 30.34 -3.13
C HIS A 79 -21.28 29.50 -2.77
N MET A 80 -22.38 30.16 -2.41
CA MET A 80 -23.67 29.49 -2.30
C MET A 80 -24.16 29.18 -3.72
N PRO A 81 -24.64 27.96 -4.00
CA PRO A 81 -25.32 27.67 -5.25
C PRO A 81 -26.51 28.64 -5.36
N ALA A 82 -26.59 29.35 -6.48
CA ALA A 82 -27.70 30.24 -6.76
C ALA A 82 -29.00 29.44 -6.63
N VAL A 83 -29.87 29.84 -5.70
CA VAL A 83 -31.27 29.45 -5.76
C VAL A 83 -31.78 30.08 -7.04
N GLU A 84 -32.11 29.24 -8.01
CA GLU A 84 -32.78 29.65 -9.24
C GLU A 84 -34.12 30.29 -8.85
N THR A 85 -34.14 31.62 -8.71
CA THR A 85 -35.38 32.37 -8.77
C THR A 85 -35.92 32.22 -10.19
N PRO A 86 -37.19 31.83 -10.36
CA PRO A 86 -37.76 31.62 -11.68
C PRO A 86 -37.65 32.92 -12.49
N THR A 87 -36.94 32.77 -13.60
CA THR A 87 -36.72 33.71 -14.70
C THR A 87 -37.93 34.61 -14.98
N SER A 88 -37.75 35.92 -14.79
CA SER A 88 -38.46 36.91 -15.60
C SER A 88 -37.54 37.28 -16.77
N ALA A 89 -38.08 37.15 -17.97
CA ALA A 89 -37.40 37.21 -19.24
C ALA A 89 -36.73 38.57 -19.54
N GLU A 90 -35.83 38.50 -20.53
CA GLU A 90 -35.47 39.56 -21.49
C GLU A 90 -34.21 40.40 -21.20
N LYS A 91 -33.07 40.03 -21.82
CA LYS A 91 -32.61 40.56 -23.13
C LYS A 91 -31.24 39.96 -23.51
N PRO A 92 -31.00 39.56 -24.77
CA PRO A 92 -29.71 39.00 -25.19
C PRO A 92 -28.77 40.10 -25.72
N THR A 93 -27.50 40.06 -25.31
CA THR A 93 -26.41 40.66 -26.11
C THR A 93 -25.16 39.78 -26.02
N PRO A 94 -24.47 39.56 -27.15
CA PRO A 94 -23.42 38.56 -27.26
C PRO A 94 -22.07 39.14 -26.85
N VAL A 95 -21.30 38.39 -26.07
CA VAL A 95 -19.86 38.67 -25.93
C VAL A 95 -19.10 37.42 -26.33
N LEU A 96 -18.51 37.50 -27.52
CA LEU A 96 -17.49 36.61 -28.02
C LEU A 96 -16.35 36.55 -27.00
N SER A 97 -16.03 35.34 -26.54
CA SER A 97 -14.71 35.04 -26.01
C SER A 97 -14.36 33.62 -26.44
N ALA A 98 -13.75 33.56 -27.62
CA ALA A 98 -12.91 32.45 -28.01
C ALA A 98 -11.75 32.38 -27.03
N SER A 99 -11.78 31.41 -26.14
CA SER A 99 -10.59 30.91 -25.46
C SER A 99 -10.53 29.42 -25.72
N GLU A 100 -9.85 29.11 -26.83
CA GLU A 100 -9.36 27.80 -27.19
C GLU A 100 -8.36 27.36 -26.11
N ASN A 101 -8.87 26.73 -25.05
CA ASN A 101 -8.04 26.04 -24.09
C ASN A 101 -7.98 24.56 -24.49
N VAL A 102 -6.79 24.17 -24.93
CA VAL A 102 -6.35 22.81 -25.22
C VAL A 102 -6.81 21.88 -24.09
N ALA A 103 -7.89 21.15 -24.35
CA ALA A 103 -8.37 20.08 -23.49
C ALA A 103 -7.38 18.91 -23.60
N ALA A 104 -6.34 18.95 -22.76
CA ALA A 104 -5.71 17.73 -22.31
C ALA A 104 -6.84 16.86 -21.73
N ARG A 105 -7.17 15.76 -22.42
CA ARG A 105 -8.06 14.71 -21.93
C ARG A 105 -7.42 14.10 -20.68
N THR A 106 -7.54 14.77 -19.54
CA THR A 106 -7.41 14.13 -18.25
C THR A 106 -8.63 13.22 -18.13
N PRO A 107 -8.47 11.88 -18.03
CA PRO A 107 -9.60 11.01 -17.75
C PRO A 107 -10.27 11.52 -16.48
N ALA A 108 -11.58 11.79 -16.56
CA ALA A 108 -12.35 12.29 -15.44
C ALA A 108 -12.09 11.35 -14.24
N PRO A 109 -11.72 11.89 -13.05
CA PRO A 109 -11.51 11.06 -11.88
C PRO A 109 -12.82 10.33 -11.61
N THR A 110 -12.78 9.00 -11.70
CA THR A 110 -13.91 8.16 -11.27
C THR A 110 -14.24 8.56 -9.83
N PRO A 111 -15.53 8.78 -9.50
CA PRO A 111 -15.90 9.13 -8.14
C PRO A 111 -15.45 7.99 -7.24
N LEU A 112 -14.44 8.26 -6.42
CA LEU A 112 -13.93 7.31 -5.44
C LEU A 112 -15.09 6.91 -4.56
N SER A 113 -15.36 5.60 -4.50
CA SER A 113 -16.36 5.07 -3.58
C SER A 113 -16.06 5.56 -2.16
N THR A 114 -17.10 5.83 -1.38
CA THR A 114 -16.98 6.30 0.01
C THR A 114 -16.06 5.38 0.83
N ALA A 115 -16.10 4.07 0.55
CA ALA A 115 -15.23 3.07 1.16
C ALA A 115 -13.73 3.27 0.88
N GLN A 116 -13.34 3.62 -0.34
CA GLN A 116 -11.93 3.88 -0.68
C GLN A 116 -11.41 5.15 -0.01
N LEU A 117 -12.27 6.18 0.09
CA LEU A 117 -11.95 7.43 0.76
C LEU A 117 -11.73 7.19 2.26
N GLU A 118 -12.61 6.42 2.89
CA GLU A 118 -12.49 6.06 4.30
C GLU A 118 -11.24 5.22 4.59
N ALA A 119 -10.92 4.24 3.73
CA ALA A 119 -9.69 3.45 3.84
C ALA A 119 -8.43 4.33 3.73
N ARG A 120 -8.43 5.29 2.80
CA ARG A 120 -7.33 6.24 2.63
C ARG A 120 -7.14 7.15 3.85
N TRP A 121 -8.22 7.69 4.41
CA TRP A 121 -8.16 8.49 5.62
C TRP A 121 -7.67 7.68 6.82
N ARG A 122 -8.07 6.41 6.92
CA ARG A 122 -7.63 5.50 7.98
C ARG A 122 -6.12 5.22 7.88
N VAL A 123 -5.59 4.97 6.68
CA VAL A 123 -4.13 4.79 6.46
C VAL A 123 -3.35 6.06 6.79
N LEU A 124 -3.83 7.23 6.35
CA LEU A 124 -3.16 8.50 6.63
C LEU A 124 -3.11 8.83 8.14
N ARG A 125 -4.10 8.38 8.91
CA ARG A 125 -4.22 8.71 10.33
C ARG A 125 -3.55 7.68 11.25
N PHE A 126 -3.57 6.40 10.87
CA PHE A 126 -3.16 5.30 11.75
C PHE A 126 -2.07 4.40 11.14
N GLY A 127 -1.60 4.67 9.92
CA GLY A 127 -0.60 3.88 9.23
C GLY A 127 -1.18 2.72 8.41
N ALA A 128 -0.32 2.02 7.66
CA ALA A 128 -0.71 0.92 6.77
C ALA A 128 -1.29 -0.29 7.52
N ASP A 129 -0.91 -0.48 8.78
CA ASP A 129 -1.37 -1.57 9.64
C ASP A 129 -2.84 -1.38 10.10
N ALA A 130 -3.44 -0.23 9.81
CA ALA A 130 -4.83 0.08 10.16
C ALA A 130 -5.85 -0.24 9.04
N LEU A 131 -5.41 -0.89 7.97
CA LEU A 131 -6.32 -1.45 6.97
C LEU A 131 -7.06 -2.66 7.59
N PRO A 132 -8.39 -2.78 7.40
CA PRO A 132 -9.11 -3.95 7.86
C PRO A 132 -8.49 -5.20 7.22
N GLU A 133 -8.15 -6.20 8.05
CA GLU A 133 -7.60 -7.49 7.62
C GLU A 133 -8.62 -8.36 6.85
N ASP A 134 -9.77 -7.79 6.47
CA ASP A 134 -10.86 -8.48 5.78
C ASP A 134 -10.48 -8.99 4.38
N SER A 135 -9.25 -8.75 3.92
CA SER A 135 -8.61 -9.55 2.87
C SER A 135 -8.00 -10.86 3.41
N SER A 136 -8.60 -11.46 4.43
CA SER A 136 -8.40 -12.87 4.74
C SER A 136 -8.99 -13.67 3.58
N PRO A 137 -8.26 -14.65 3.00
CA PRO A 137 -8.76 -15.41 1.85
C PRO A 137 -10.10 -16.01 2.23
N VAL A 138 -11.12 -15.66 1.42
CA VAL A 138 -12.49 -16.18 1.44
C VAL A 138 -12.55 -17.52 2.15
N LYS A 139 -13.07 -17.51 3.38
CA LYS A 139 -13.39 -18.72 4.15
C LYS A 139 -14.31 -19.54 3.24
N ALA A 140 -13.80 -20.65 2.73
CA ALA A 140 -14.45 -21.53 1.76
C ALA A 140 -15.80 -21.99 2.31
N GLY A 141 -16.85 -21.23 2.04
CA GLY A 141 -18.23 -21.60 2.27
C GLY A 141 -18.64 -22.56 1.16
N ASN A 142 -18.87 -23.82 1.52
CA ASN A 142 -19.56 -24.86 0.72
C ASN A 142 -19.17 -24.93 -0.77
N GLY A 143 -17.91 -24.67 -1.10
CA GLY A 143 -17.36 -25.02 -2.40
C GLY A 143 -17.26 -26.54 -2.55
N PRO A 144 -17.19 -27.08 -3.78
CA PRO A 144 -17.05 -28.51 -4.03
C PRO A 144 -15.89 -29.10 -3.21
N PRO A 145 -15.95 -30.40 -2.83
CA PRO A 145 -14.97 -31.01 -1.94
C PRO A 145 -13.56 -30.72 -2.47
N VAL A 146 -12.74 -30.06 -1.65
CA VAL A 146 -11.36 -29.77 -1.99
C VAL A 146 -10.65 -31.12 -2.08
N TYR A 147 -10.35 -31.53 -3.31
CA TYR A 147 -9.57 -32.73 -3.54
C TYR A 147 -8.16 -32.49 -3.01
N SER A 148 -7.57 -33.53 -2.40
CA SER A 148 -6.17 -33.46 -1.97
C SER A 148 -5.31 -33.05 -3.16
N LEU A 149 -4.30 -32.20 -2.94
CA LEU A 149 -3.38 -31.71 -3.97
C LEU A 149 -2.75 -32.85 -4.80
N GLU A 150 -2.68 -34.03 -4.21
CA GLU A 150 -2.23 -35.28 -4.82
C GLU A 150 -3.13 -35.72 -5.99
N HIS A 151 -4.43 -35.43 -5.91
CA HIS A 151 -5.41 -35.75 -6.94
C HIS A 151 -5.29 -34.83 -8.16
N ASP A 152 -5.08 -33.53 -7.93
CA ASP A 152 -4.90 -32.55 -9.02
C ASP A 152 -3.56 -32.74 -9.74
N LEU A 153 -2.57 -33.31 -9.05
CA LEU A 153 -1.24 -33.62 -9.59
C LEU A 153 -1.12 -35.06 -10.10
N ASP A 154 -2.23 -35.82 -10.12
CA ASP A 154 -2.32 -37.22 -10.53
C ASP A 154 -1.26 -38.13 -9.88
N MET A 155 -0.95 -37.85 -8.61
CA MET A 155 0.05 -38.57 -7.84
C MET A 155 -0.60 -39.67 -6.98
N PRO A 156 0.11 -40.80 -6.75
CA PRO A 156 -0.37 -41.82 -5.84
C PRO A 156 -0.54 -41.25 -4.43
N ARG A 157 -1.67 -41.61 -3.79
CA ARG A 157 -2.01 -41.17 -2.43
C ARG A 157 -0.88 -41.53 -1.46
N GLY A 158 -0.41 -40.54 -0.70
CA GLY A 158 0.66 -40.73 0.29
C GLY A 158 2.06 -40.27 -0.14
N SER A 159 2.21 -39.71 -1.35
CA SER A 159 3.49 -39.16 -1.83
C SER A 159 4.10 -38.12 -0.88
N PHE A 160 3.29 -37.43 -0.08
CA PHE A 160 3.76 -36.42 0.88
C PHE A 160 3.96 -36.93 2.31
N LYS A 161 3.62 -38.19 2.62
CA LYS A 161 3.61 -38.70 4.00
C LYS A 161 5.00 -38.81 4.65
N GLY A 162 6.09 -38.60 3.89
CA GLY A 162 7.47 -38.67 4.39
C GLY A 162 8.22 -37.34 4.52
N LEU A 163 7.64 -36.21 4.07
CA LEU A 163 8.35 -34.92 4.09
C LEU A 163 8.26 -34.16 5.42
N GLY A 164 7.30 -34.51 6.28
CA GLY A 164 7.08 -33.81 7.55
C GLY A 164 8.14 -34.07 8.64
N ASP A 165 8.62 -35.30 8.76
CA ASP A 165 9.38 -35.72 9.94
C ASP A 165 10.88 -35.35 9.91
N ARG A 166 11.43 -34.96 8.76
CA ARG A 166 12.87 -34.66 8.63
C ARG A 166 13.33 -33.35 9.27
N ARG A 167 12.43 -32.52 9.79
CA ARG A 167 12.79 -31.18 10.32
C ARG A 167 13.08 -31.11 11.81
N LEU A 168 12.86 -32.16 12.58
CA LEU A 168 12.98 -32.08 14.05
C LEU A 168 14.33 -32.53 14.62
N ASN A 169 15.25 -33.10 13.83
CA ASN A 169 16.51 -33.66 14.35
C ASN A 169 17.77 -32.80 14.14
N ALA A 170 17.64 -31.55 13.68
CA ALA A 170 18.78 -30.68 13.43
C ALA A 170 18.99 -29.66 14.56
N THR A 171 19.11 -30.08 15.82
CA THR A 171 19.49 -29.18 16.92
C THR A 171 20.17 -29.93 18.06
N ALA A 172 21.50 -30.03 18.02
CA ALA A 172 22.39 -30.07 19.20
C ALA A 172 23.84 -30.29 18.74
N ALA A 173 24.53 -29.21 18.37
CA ALA A 173 25.98 -29.18 18.42
C ALA A 173 26.36 -28.30 19.63
N PRO A 174 27.02 -28.85 20.66
CA PRO A 174 27.52 -28.06 21.78
C PRO A 174 28.74 -27.24 21.35
N TRP A 175 28.82 -26.03 21.90
CA TRP A 175 29.91 -25.07 21.70
C TRP A 175 31.10 -25.43 22.59
#